data_AF-A0A923R7X9-F1
#
_entry.id   AF-A0A923R7X9-F1
#
_cell.length_a   1.000
_cell.length_b   1.000
_cell.length_c   1.000
_cell.angle_alpha   90.00
_cell.angle_beta   90.00
_cell.angle_gamma   90.00
#
_symmetry.space_group_name_H-M   'P 1'
#
loop_
_entity.id
_entity.type
_entity.pdbx_description
1 polymer ?
#
loop_
_entity_poly.entity_id
_entity_poly.type
_entity_poly.pdbx_seq_one_letter_code
_entity_poly.pdbx_strand_id
1 'polypeptide(L)'
;MSKQNDLNEDYLNDELSLEPILEQGPTPGIAPLVGTIEKVMTRYSHCGVCGGRLHFNYISDFSRNTTHEKSSCPECNLDARQVLHRLQ
;
A
#
# COMPACT_ATOMS: atom_id res chain seq x y z
N MET A 1 -13.69 -46.39 -10.62
CA MET A 1 -14.20 -45.08 -11.08
C MET A 1 -13.59 -44.01 -10.18
N SER A 2 -12.46 -43.43 -10.60
CA SER A 2 -11.89 -42.26 -9.93
C SER A 2 -11.74 -41.20 -11.00
N LYS A 3 -12.58 -40.16 -10.91
CA LYS A 3 -12.45 -38.94 -11.71
C LYS A 3 -11.56 -38.00 -10.90
N GLN A 4 -10.29 -37.89 -11.25
CA GLN A 4 -9.50 -36.71 -10.90
C GLN A 4 -9.99 -35.58 -11.80
N ASN A 5 -10.50 -34.51 -11.19
CA ASN A 5 -10.79 -33.26 -11.87
C ASN A 5 -9.57 -32.35 -11.73
N ASP A 6 -9.21 -31.77 -12.88
CA ASP A 6 -8.20 -30.76 -13.17
C ASP A 6 -8.29 -29.48 -12.31
N LEU A 7 -7.17 -28.75 -12.21
CA LEU A 7 -7.01 -27.41 -12.80
C LEU A 7 -5.66 -26.75 -12.39
N ASN A 8 -4.74 -26.73 -13.37
CA ASN A 8 -3.70 -25.73 -13.66
C ASN A 8 -2.95 -25.03 -12.51
N GLU A 9 -1.71 -25.47 -12.24
CA GLU A 9 -0.65 -24.72 -11.55
C GLU A 9 0.23 -23.93 -12.54
N ASP A 10 -0.38 -23.15 -13.45
CA ASP A 10 0.34 -22.37 -14.48
C ASP A 10 0.12 -20.86 -14.32
N TYR A 11 0.41 -20.30 -13.15
CA TYR A 11 0.36 -18.84 -12.91
C TYR A 11 1.59 -18.30 -12.15
N LEU A 12 2.75 -18.93 -12.33
CA LEU A 12 3.98 -18.52 -11.64
C LEU A 12 5.17 -18.46 -12.60
N ASN A 13 5.00 -17.79 -13.74
CA ASN A 13 6.09 -17.32 -14.59
C ASN A 13 5.60 -16.15 -15.45
N ASP A 14 5.37 -15.00 -14.82
CA ASP A 14 5.39 -13.74 -15.56
C ASP A 14 6.69 -13.03 -15.18
N GLU A 15 7.57 -12.93 -16.18
CA GLU A 15 8.92 -12.42 -16.08
C GLU A 15 8.95 -11.08 -15.33
N LEU A 16 9.78 -11.03 -14.28
CA LEU A 16 10.16 -9.80 -13.62
C LEU A 16 10.99 -8.96 -14.61
N SER A 17 10.31 -8.23 -15.50
CA SER A 17 10.92 -7.18 -16.29
C SER A 17 11.36 -6.10 -15.32
N LEU A 18 12.65 -6.09 -14.96
CA LEU A 18 13.27 -4.99 -14.24
C LEU A 18 13.29 -3.76 -15.15
N GLU A 19 12.16 -3.07 -15.24
CA GLU A 19 12.20 -1.68 -15.71
C GLU A 19 13.04 -0.87 -14.72
N PRO A 20 13.88 0.07 -15.20
CA PRO A 20 14.69 0.89 -14.33
C PRO A 20 13.77 1.67 -13.38
N ILE A 21 13.96 1.46 -12.08
CA ILE A 21 13.24 2.20 -11.04
C ILE A 21 13.57 3.68 -11.24
N LEU A 22 12.63 4.42 -11.84
CA LEU A 22 12.68 5.87 -11.93
C LEU A 22 12.87 6.40 -10.51
N GLU A 23 13.94 7.15 -10.26
CA GLU A 23 14.20 7.76 -8.96
C GLU A 23 13.04 8.71 -8.61
N GLN A 24 12.08 8.20 -7.86
CA GLN A 24 11.05 8.99 -7.23
C GLN A 24 11.76 9.86 -6.19
N GLY A 25 11.77 11.18 -6.41
CA GLY A 25 12.35 12.16 -5.49
C GLY A 25 11.87 11.94 -4.05
N PRO A 26 12.52 12.54 -3.03
CA PRO A 26 12.47 12.10 -1.64
C PRO A 26 11.04 11.81 -1.17
N THR A 27 10.67 10.53 -1.19
CA THR A 27 9.46 10.04 -0.54
C THR A 27 9.72 10.04 0.96
N PRO A 28 8.73 10.40 1.80
CA PRO A 28 8.88 10.23 3.24
C PRO A 28 9.28 8.77 3.48
N GLY A 29 10.45 8.57 4.10
CA GLY A 29 11.08 7.26 4.21
C GLY A 29 10.10 6.25 4.78
N ILE A 30 9.60 5.35 3.94
CA ILE A 30 8.77 4.24 4.36
C ILE A 30 9.69 3.39 5.24
N ALA A 31 9.38 3.31 6.54
CA ALA A 31 10.14 2.46 7.45
C ALA A 31 10.19 1.04 6.86
N PRO A 32 11.34 0.35 6.93
CA PRO A 32 11.47 -0.98 6.35
C PRO A 32 10.37 -1.90 6.88
N LEU A 33 9.62 -2.50 5.94
CA LEU A 33 8.51 -3.40 6.25
C LEU A 33 9.07 -4.74 6.73
N VAL A 34 9.02 -4.98 8.04
CA VAL A 34 9.50 -6.23 8.64
C VAL A 34 8.32 -7.14 8.98
N GLY A 35 8.20 -8.28 8.29
CA GLY A 35 7.23 -9.33 8.61
C GLY A 35 6.61 -9.99 7.38
N THR A 36 5.64 -10.89 7.63
CA THR A 36 4.79 -11.45 6.57
C THR A 36 3.83 -10.39 6.01
N ILE A 37 3.44 -10.50 4.73
CA ILE A 37 2.56 -9.54 4.05
C ILE A 37 1.29 -9.27 4.88
N GLU A 38 0.67 -10.33 5.41
CA GLU A 38 -0.53 -10.24 6.24
C GLU A 38 -0.33 -9.40 7.51
N LYS A 39 0.81 -9.60 8.21
CA LYS A 39 1.16 -8.80 9.39
C LYS A 39 1.43 -7.34 9.06
N VAL A 40 2.07 -7.09 7.92
CA VAL A 40 2.34 -5.74 7.44
C VAL A 40 1.02 -5.04 7.13
N MET A 41 0.17 -5.65 6.29
CA MET A 41 -1.15 -5.08 5.93
C MET A 41 -1.99 -4.78 7.17
N THR A 42 -1.98 -5.68 8.16
CA THR A 42 -2.73 -5.46 9.41
C THR A 42 -2.23 -4.22 10.15
N ARG A 43 -0.91 -4.02 10.26
CA ARG A 43 -0.34 -2.84 10.94
C ARG A 43 -0.63 -1.52 10.22
N TYR A 44 -0.61 -1.54 8.89
CA TYR A 44 -0.85 -0.34 8.09
C TYR A 44 -2.35 -0.02 7.92
N SER A 45 -3.23 -1.01 8.04
CA SER A 45 -4.68 -0.81 7.88
C SER A 45 -5.42 -0.43 9.17
N HIS A 46 -4.75 -0.50 10.33
CA HIS A 46 -5.37 -0.25 11.63
C HIS A 46 -4.66 0.87 12.38
N CYS A 47 -5.41 1.56 13.23
CA CYS A 47 -4.91 2.62 14.08
C CYS A 47 -3.95 2.03 15.11
N GLY A 48 -2.73 2.57 15.19
CA GLY A 48 -1.73 2.16 16.19
C GLY A 48 -2.12 2.47 17.63
N VAL A 49 -3.18 3.27 17.86
CA VAL A 49 -3.64 3.65 19.21
C VAL A 49 -4.84 2.79 19.64
N CYS A 50 -5.93 2.79 18.88
CA CYS A 50 -7.16 2.07 19.26
C CYS A 50 -7.38 0.74 18.53
N GLY A 51 -6.53 0.39 17.55
CA GLY A 51 -6.71 -0.80 16.72
C GLY A 51 -7.87 -0.74 15.73
N GLY A 52 -8.62 0.37 15.67
CA GLY A 52 -9.72 0.56 14.72
C GLY A 52 -9.23 0.64 13.28
N ARG A 53 -10.09 0.26 12.32
CA ARG A 53 -9.74 0.31 10.89
C ARG A 53 -9.56 1.75 10.41
N LEU A 54 -8.46 2.01 9.72
CA LEU A 54 -8.17 3.32 9.13
C LEU A 54 -8.90 3.47 7.79
N HIS A 55 -9.41 4.67 7.53
CA HIS A 55 -9.95 5.07 6.23
C HIS A 55 -8.90 5.88 5.50
N PHE A 56 -8.64 5.55 4.24
CA PHE A 56 -7.64 6.21 3.39
C PHE A 56 -8.33 6.99 2.28
N ASN A 57 -7.85 8.20 2.04
CA ASN A 57 -8.28 9.07 0.94
C ASN A 57 -7.05 9.57 0.18
N TYR A 58 -7.11 9.50 -1.14
CA TYR A 58 -6.03 9.95 -2.02
C TYR A 58 -6.47 11.22 -2.74
N ILE A 59 -5.68 12.29 -2.62
CA ILE A 59 -5.99 13.60 -3.20
C ILE A 59 -4.76 14.09 -3.98
N SER A 60 -4.94 14.27 -5.29
CA SER A 60 -3.93 14.87 -6.15
C SER A 60 -4.06 16.39 -6.15
N ASP A 61 -3.03 17.07 -5.66
CA ASP A 61 -2.88 18.51 -5.74
C ASP A 61 -2.04 18.86 -6.98
N PHE A 62 -2.72 19.18 -8.08
CA PHE A 62 -2.07 19.57 -9.34
C PHE A 62 -1.35 20.92 -9.25
N SER A 63 -1.74 21.81 -8.33
CA SER A 63 -1.04 23.08 -8.15
C SER A 63 0.36 22.89 -7.57
N ARG A 64 0.54 21.84 -6.77
CA ARG A 64 1.81 21.45 -6.15
C ARG A 64 2.47 20.26 -6.84
N ASN A 65 1.83 19.73 -7.87
CA ASN A 65 2.25 18.54 -8.59
C ASN A 65 2.51 17.34 -7.64
N THR A 66 1.65 17.13 -6.64
CA THR A 66 1.83 16.10 -5.60
C THR A 66 0.56 15.32 -5.31
N THR A 67 0.69 14.01 -5.10
CA THR A 67 -0.36 13.16 -4.55
C THR A 67 -0.22 13.07 -3.04
N HIS A 68 -1.29 13.32 -2.31
CA HIS A 68 -1.38 13.12 -0.88
C HIS A 68 -2.21 11.89 -0.54
N GLU A 69 -1.79 11.17 0.49
CA GLU A 69 -2.63 10.23 1.21
C GLU A 69 -3.06 10.86 2.53
N LYS A 70 -4.34 10.77 2.84
CA LYS A 70 -4.91 11.10 4.15
C LYS A 70 -5.48 9.83 4.77
N SER A 71 -5.03 9.47 5.96
CA SER A 71 -5.63 8.42 6.78
C SER A 71 -6.42 9.02 7.93
N SER A 72 -7.56 8.41 8.29
CA SER A 72 -8.40 8.84 9.40
C SER A 72 -8.99 7.64 10.14
N CYS A 73 -8.94 7.66 11.47
CA CYS A 73 -9.58 6.66 12.32
C CYS A 73 -10.93 7.17 12.83
N PRO A 74 -12.06 6.52 12.50
CA PRO A 74 -13.39 6.93 12.97
C PRO A 74 -13.60 6.71 14.47
N GLU A 75 -12.87 5.77 15.08
CA GLU A 75 -13.05 5.40 16.49
C GLU A 75 -12.40 6.41 17.45
N CYS A 76 -11.23 6.95 17.09
CA CYS A 76 -10.46 7.87 17.95
C CYS A 76 -10.24 9.25 17.34
N ASN A 77 -10.77 9.50 16.13
CA ASN A 77 -10.64 10.76 15.38
C ASN A 77 -9.20 11.21 15.10
N LEU A 78 -8.23 10.29 15.15
CA LEU A 78 -6.87 10.58 14.70
C LEU A 78 -6.82 10.64 13.18
N ASP A 79 -6.16 11.67 12.66
CA ASP A 79 -5.88 11.83 11.25
C ASP A 79 -4.38 12.00 10.99
N ALA A 80 -3.92 11.48 9.86
CA ALA A 80 -2.58 11.71 9.37
C ALA A 80 -2.63 12.01 7.87
N ARG A 81 -1.69 12.84 7.41
CA ARG A 81 -1.54 13.18 5.99
C ARG A 81 -0.08 13.03 5.60
N GLN A 82 0.15 12.32 4.50
CA GLN A 82 1.47 12.17 3.91
C GLN A 82 1.47 12.51 2.42
N VAL A 83 2.61 12.97 1.92
CA VAL A 83 2.84 13.12 0.48
C VAL A 83 3.35 11.79 -0.03
N LEU A 84 2.65 11.17 -0.97
CA LEU A 84 3.06 9.89 -1.54
C LEU A 84 4.14 10.07 -2.60
N HIS A 85 3.84 10.86 -3.63
CA HIS A 85 4.74 11.06 -4.76
C HIS A 85 4.45 12.40 -5.46
N ARG A 86 5.44 12.87 -6.22
CA ARG A 86 5.26 13.95 -7.19
C ARG A 86 4.67 13.38 -8.48
N LEU A 87 3.85 14.16 -9.17
CA LEU A 87 3.16 13.73 -10.40
C LEU A 87 4.06 13.79 -11.65
N GLN A 88 5.26 14.39 -11.56
CA GLN A 88 6.28 14.43 -12.62
C GLN A 88 7.67 14.14 -12.06
#